data_AF-A0A0F6TRM0-F1
#
_entry.id   AF-A0A0F6TRM0-F1
#
_cell.length_a   1.000
_cell.length_b   1.000
_cell.length_c   1.000
_cell.angle_alpha   90.00
_cell.angle_beta   90.00
_cell.angle_gamma   90.00
#
_symmetry.space_group_name_H-M   'P 1'
#
loop_
_entity.id
_entity.type
_entity.pdbx_description
1 polymer ?
#
loop_
_entity_poly.entity_id
_entity_poly.type
_entity_poly.pdbx_seq_one_letter_code
_entity_poly.pdbx_strand_id
1 'polypeptide(L)'
;MNKTGAYILLILLAVVSYWIALVTDDDSWFKGFLAVPGVIASLSIVAKILIDSVAYERQKYLQSNQHMFELASQSPMAEVIFEKHAEFCQTYIAKLHQVIGELFARGACEEATNMGRELASIRIDYSPWISEEMSENLIPIEHALIDIGSSESLAEALRGDASRGHVRDQAMQNASKLTSEILEQREGEGELDAKSIKKKFVLEMARDIIDVNSFFKIRKFAISSALDFIDSSEAK
;
A
#
# COMPACT_ATOMS: atom_id res chain seq x y z
N MET A 1 35.37 -8.31 -20.40
CA MET A 1 36.02 -7.48 -21.44
C MET A 1 35.78 -6.03 -21.05
N ASN A 2 36.81 -5.31 -20.59
CA ASN A 2 36.63 -3.98 -19.97
C ASN A 2 36.01 -3.00 -20.98
N LYS A 3 34.86 -2.40 -20.63
CA LYS A 3 34.11 -1.47 -21.48
C LYS A 3 34.99 -0.34 -22.01
N THR A 4 35.89 0.16 -21.17
CA THR A 4 36.92 1.16 -21.50
C THR A 4 37.85 0.71 -22.63
N GLY A 5 38.23 -0.57 -22.67
CA GLY A 5 39.09 -1.13 -23.73
C GLY A 5 38.41 -1.13 -25.10
N ALA A 6 37.10 -1.36 -25.17
CA ALA A 6 36.36 -1.35 -26.43
C ALA A 6 36.21 0.06 -27.02
N TYR A 7 36.06 1.09 -26.18
CA TYR A 7 36.01 2.49 -26.64
C TYR A 7 37.36 2.97 -27.17
N ILE A 8 38.45 2.66 -26.46
CA ILE A 8 39.81 3.01 -26.90
C ILE A 8 40.12 2.37 -28.25
N LEU A 9 39.73 1.10 -28.44
CA LEU A 9 39.98 0.37 -29.69
C LEU A 9 39.21 0.98 -30.88
N LEU A 10 37.95 1.39 -30.68
CA LEU A 10 37.16 2.04 -31.73
C LEU A 10 37.68 3.45 -32.09
N ILE A 11 38.11 4.24 -31.11
CA ILE A 11 38.72 5.55 -31.34
C ILE A 11 40.04 5.38 -32.10
N LEU A 12 40.87 4.42 -31.69
CA LEU A 12 42.16 4.14 -32.34
C LEU A 12 41.95 3.67 -33.78
N LEU A 13 40.95 2.84 -34.05
CA LEU A 13 40.61 2.38 -35.40
C LEU A 13 40.13 3.53 -36.30
N ALA A 14 39.36 4.48 -35.75
CA ALA A 14 38.93 5.68 -36.48
C ALA A 14 40.11 6.62 -36.79
N VAL A 15 41.01 6.85 -35.82
CA VAL A 15 42.21 7.67 -36.01
C VAL A 15 43.14 7.06 -37.06
N VAL A 16 43.37 5.74 -37.01
CA VAL A 16 44.23 5.03 -37.97
C VAL A 16 43.63 5.05 -39.38
N SER A 17 42.32 4.82 -39.52
CA SER A 17 41.62 4.90 -40.82
C SER A 17 41.72 6.31 -41.43
N TYR A 18 41.57 7.36 -40.62
CA TYR A 18 41.71 8.74 -41.07
C TYR A 18 43.16 9.10 -41.43
N TRP A 19 44.13 8.59 -40.67
CA TRP A 19 45.56 8.83 -40.92
C TRP A 19 46.04 8.18 -42.22
N ILE A 20 45.59 6.96 -42.51
CA ILE A 20 45.89 6.24 -43.76
C ILE A 20 45.30 7.00 -44.95
N ALA A 21 44.07 7.53 -44.83
CA ALA A 21 43.42 8.28 -45.89
C ALA A 21 44.13 9.61 -46.25
N LEU A 22 44.85 10.23 -45.31
CA LEU A 22 45.62 11.47 -45.52
C LEU A 22 46.97 11.26 -46.19
N VAL A 23 47.57 10.07 -46.09
CA VAL A 23 48.95 9.81 -46.56
C VAL A 23 49.00 9.18 -47.97
N THR A 24 47.93 8.53 -48.43
CA THR A 24 47.86 7.95 -49.78
C THR A 24 47.34 8.96 -50.81
N ASP A 25 48.08 9.20 -51.89
CA ASP A 25 47.78 10.24 -52.90
C ASP A 25 47.28 9.75 -54.28
N ASP A 26 46.88 8.48 -54.43
CA ASP A 26 46.37 7.97 -55.72
C ASP A 26 45.04 7.19 -55.61
N ASP A 27 44.25 7.30 -56.68
CA ASP A 27 42.90 6.77 -56.96
C ASP A 27 41.74 7.17 -56.02
N SER A 28 40.85 8.01 -56.57
CA SER A 28 39.68 8.58 -55.89
C SER A 28 38.68 7.55 -55.35
N TRP A 29 38.59 6.36 -55.96
CA TRP A 29 37.64 5.33 -55.56
C TRP A 29 38.12 4.45 -54.39
N PHE A 30 39.44 4.25 -54.24
CA PHE A 30 40.02 3.50 -53.12
C PHE A 30 39.96 4.28 -51.80
N LYS A 31 40.15 5.61 -51.85
CA LYS A 31 40.04 6.49 -50.68
C LYS A 31 38.65 6.40 -50.02
N GLY A 32 37.60 6.23 -50.82
CA GLY A 32 36.24 6.02 -50.32
C GLY A 32 36.08 4.71 -49.54
N PHE A 33 36.58 3.59 -50.08
CA PHE A 33 36.46 2.28 -49.43
C PHE A 33 37.29 2.17 -48.14
N LEU A 34 38.47 2.79 -48.10
CA LEU A 34 39.35 2.84 -46.92
C LEU A 34 38.82 3.74 -45.78
N ALA A 35 38.00 4.74 -46.10
CA ALA A 35 37.39 5.64 -45.13
C ALA A 35 36.08 5.09 -44.51
N VAL A 36 35.41 4.14 -45.18
CA VAL A 36 34.14 3.53 -44.72
C VAL A 36 34.25 2.91 -43.31
N PRO A 37 35.29 2.13 -42.97
CA PRO A 37 35.44 1.58 -41.61
C PRO A 37 35.53 2.68 -40.54
N GLY A 38 36.18 3.81 -40.83
CA GLY A 38 36.28 4.95 -39.93
C GLY A 38 34.94 5.63 -39.68
N VAL A 39 34.12 5.78 -40.73
CA VAL A 39 32.75 6.33 -40.62
C VAL A 39 31.84 5.39 -39.83
N ILE A 40 31.93 4.07 -40.06
CA ILE A 40 31.14 3.08 -39.31
C ILE A 40 31.55 3.08 -37.83
N ALA A 41 32.85 3.19 -37.54
CA ALA A 41 33.35 3.25 -36.17
C ALA A 41 32.85 4.50 -35.43
N SER A 42 32.88 5.68 -36.06
CA SER A 42 32.40 6.91 -35.45
C SER A 42 30.89 6.88 -35.18
N LEU A 43 30.10 6.38 -36.14
CA LEU A 43 28.65 6.23 -35.99
C LEU A 43 28.29 5.21 -34.89
N SER A 44 29.07 4.13 -34.79
CA SER A 44 28.91 3.12 -33.73
C SER A 44 29.22 3.66 -32.34
N ILE A 45 30.21 4.55 -32.20
CA ILE A 45 30.52 5.22 -30.93
C ILE A 45 29.34 6.09 -30.49
N VAL A 46 28.75 6.88 -31.39
CA VAL A 46 27.60 7.74 -31.09
C VAL A 46 26.38 6.90 -30.69
N ALA A 47 26.07 5.83 -31.44
CA ALA A 47 24.99 4.92 -31.11
C ALA A 47 25.18 4.23 -29.75
N LYS A 48 26.42 3.82 -29.43
CA LYS A 48 26.74 3.24 -28.11
C LYS A 48 26.58 4.24 -26.97
N ILE A 49 26.97 5.50 -27.16
CA ILE A 49 26.81 6.54 -26.12
C ILE A 49 25.31 6.73 -25.79
N LEU A 50 24.44 6.75 -26.80
CA LEU A 50 22.99 6.83 -26.61
C LEU A 50 22.41 5.61 -25.87
N ILE A 51 22.87 4.41 -26.21
CA ILE A 51 22.39 3.19 -25.53
C ILE A 51 22.89 3.15 -24.08
N ASP A 52 24.15 3.51 -23.84
CA ASP A 52 24.73 3.54 -22.50
C ASP A 52 24.13 4.64 -21.63
N SER A 53 23.71 5.79 -22.20
CA SER A 53 23.01 6.82 -21.43
C SER A 53 21.65 6.35 -20.94
N VAL A 54 20.90 5.60 -21.77
CA VAL A 54 19.62 5.00 -21.37
C VAL A 54 19.83 3.93 -20.28
N ALA A 55 20.87 3.09 -20.42
CA ALA A 55 21.21 2.10 -19.40
C ALA A 55 21.64 2.74 -18.08
N TYR A 56 22.40 3.84 -18.15
CA TYR A 56 22.86 4.60 -16.99
C TYR A 56 21.71 5.29 -16.25
N GLU A 57 20.77 5.92 -16.98
CA GLU A 57 19.58 6.52 -16.35
C GLU A 57 18.74 5.46 -15.64
N ARG A 58 18.52 4.30 -16.28
CA ARG A 58 17.81 3.19 -15.65
C ARG A 58 18.53 2.69 -14.41
N GLN A 59 19.85 2.56 -14.46
CA GLN A 59 20.65 2.13 -13.31
C GLN A 59 20.62 3.14 -12.16
N LYS A 60 20.71 4.44 -12.47
CA LYS A 60 20.60 5.52 -11.50
C LYS A 60 19.23 5.53 -10.82
N TYR A 61 18.17 5.32 -11.60
CA TYR A 61 16.80 5.21 -11.07
C TYR A 61 16.66 4.01 -10.12
N LEU A 62 17.14 2.83 -10.53
CA LEU A 62 17.12 1.62 -9.69
C LEU A 62 17.92 1.81 -8.39
N GLN A 63 19.12 2.40 -8.49
CA GLN A 63 19.98 2.65 -7.32
C GLN A 63 19.38 3.70 -6.38
N SER A 64 18.77 4.76 -6.92
CA SER A 64 18.07 5.76 -6.12
C SER A 64 16.90 5.14 -5.37
N ASN A 65 16.09 4.30 -6.03
CA ASN A 65 14.98 3.62 -5.39
C ASN A 65 15.45 2.63 -4.31
N GLN A 66 16.52 1.88 -4.58
CA GLN A 66 17.14 0.99 -3.60
C GLN A 66 17.65 1.76 -2.38
N HIS A 67 18.33 2.90 -2.59
CA HIS A 67 18.84 3.72 -1.50
C HIS A 67 17.72 4.36 -0.69
N MET A 68 16.65 4.84 -1.33
CA MET A 68 15.47 5.37 -0.63
C MET A 68 14.75 4.28 0.17
N PHE A 69 14.66 3.06 -0.37
CA PHE A 69 14.10 1.91 0.34
C PHE A 69 14.98 1.51 1.53
N GLU A 70 16.29 1.52 1.36
CA GLU A 70 17.26 1.22 2.43
C GLU A 70 17.19 2.28 3.54
N LEU A 71 17.16 3.57 3.19
CA LEU A 71 16.95 4.65 4.16
C LEU A 71 15.60 4.54 4.87
N ALA A 72 14.54 4.21 4.13
CA ALA A 72 13.20 4.03 4.70
C ALA A 72 13.11 2.77 5.59
N SER A 73 13.79 1.69 5.26
CA SER A 73 13.71 0.42 6.02
C SER A 73 14.71 0.32 7.17
N GLN A 74 15.85 1.02 7.09
CA GLN A 74 16.90 0.99 8.12
C GLN A 74 16.85 2.21 9.06
N SER A 75 15.98 3.19 8.82
CA SER A 75 15.85 4.30 9.77
C SER A 75 15.21 3.80 11.07
N PRO A 76 15.78 4.13 12.25
CA PRO A 76 15.17 3.79 13.54
C PRO A 76 13.74 4.36 13.70
N MET A 77 13.45 5.47 13.02
CA MET A 77 12.12 6.07 13.00
C MET A 77 11.10 5.21 12.26
N ALA A 78 11.48 4.58 11.15
CA ALA A 78 10.57 3.72 10.41
C ALA A 78 10.22 2.44 11.17
N GLU A 79 11.19 1.85 11.86
CA GLU A 79 10.94 0.69 12.75
C GLU A 79 9.88 1.04 13.81
N VAL A 80 10.03 2.19 14.47
CA VAL A 80 9.05 2.68 15.46
C VAL A 80 7.69 2.96 14.83
N ILE A 81 7.64 3.57 13.64
CA ILE A 81 6.38 3.84 12.93
C ILE A 81 5.67 2.52 12.59
N PHE A 82 6.38 1.52 12.06
CA PHE A 82 5.79 0.22 11.74
C PHE A 82 5.31 -0.51 13.01
N GLU A 83 6.08 -0.46 14.09
CA GLU A 83 5.69 -1.05 15.36
C GLU A 83 4.42 -0.39 15.92
N LYS A 84 4.37 0.94 15.95
CA LYS A 84 3.20 1.69 16.45
C LYS A 84 1.98 1.50 15.58
N HIS A 85 2.16 1.42 14.26
CA HIS A 85 1.08 1.11 13.34
C HIS A 85 0.55 -0.32 13.56
N ALA A 86 1.42 -1.31 13.73
CA ALA A 86 1.01 -2.68 14.04
C ALA A 86 0.28 -2.78 15.39
N GLU A 87 0.77 -2.06 16.41
CA GLU A 87 0.14 -1.96 17.73
C GLU A 87 -1.26 -1.35 17.65
N PHE A 88 -1.42 -0.26 16.86
CA PHE A 88 -2.71 0.34 16.55
C PHE A 88 -3.65 -0.67 15.89
N CYS A 89 -3.21 -1.35 14.83
CA CYS A 89 -4.01 -2.35 14.12
C CYS A 89 -4.53 -3.43 15.07
N GLN A 90 -3.64 -3.97 15.90
CA GLN A 90 -3.98 -5.02 16.85
C GLN A 90 -4.98 -4.53 17.90
N THR A 91 -4.73 -3.37 18.49
CA THR A 91 -5.55 -2.81 19.57
C THR A 91 -6.93 -2.41 19.05
N TYR A 92 -6.98 -1.72 17.91
CA TYR A 92 -8.23 -1.26 17.29
C TYR A 92 -9.10 -2.43 16.83
N ILE A 93 -8.52 -3.42 16.12
CA ILE A 93 -9.28 -4.57 15.62
C ILE A 93 -9.75 -5.46 16.79
N ALA A 94 -8.93 -5.68 17.82
CA ALA A 94 -9.33 -6.45 18.99
C ALA A 94 -10.54 -5.80 19.68
N LYS A 95 -10.49 -4.46 19.85
CA LYS A 95 -11.60 -3.73 20.45
C LYS A 95 -12.84 -3.73 19.57
N LEU A 96 -12.69 -3.49 18.28
CA LEU A 96 -13.80 -3.53 17.32
C LEU A 96 -14.48 -4.90 17.30
N HIS A 97 -13.70 -5.99 17.34
CA HIS A 97 -14.24 -7.36 17.42
C HIS A 97 -15.04 -7.59 18.70
N GLN A 98 -14.58 -7.04 19.83
CA GLN A 98 -15.31 -7.07 21.09
C GLN A 98 -16.63 -6.31 20.96
N VAL A 99 -16.60 -5.07 20.48
CA VAL A 99 -17.78 -4.21 20.29
C VAL A 99 -18.81 -4.87 19.39
N ILE A 100 -18.39 -5.40 18.24
CA ILE A 100 -19.28 -6.14 17.34
C ILE A 100 -19.85 -7.38 18.04
N GLY A 101 -19.04 -8.11 18.81
CA GLY A 101 -19.50 -9.26 19.59
C GLY A 101 -20.59 -8.90 20.59
N GLU A 102 -20.43 -7.79 21.30
CA GLU A 102 -21.39 -7.28 22.27
C GLU A 102 -22.67 -6.77 21.59
N LEU A 103 -22.54 -6.04 20.47
CA LEU A 103 -23.67 -5.58 19.66
C LEU A 103 -24.50 -6.75 19.10
N PHE A 104 -23.86 -7.85 18.68
CA PHE A 104 -24.56 -9.06 18.23
C PHE A 104 -25.20 -9.88 19.34
N ALA A 105 -24.65 -9.81 20.56
CA ALA A 105 -25.14 -10.55 21.71
C ALA A 105 -26.31 -9.84 22.40
N ARG A 106 -26.21 -8.53 22.56
CA ARG A 106 -27.17 -7.70 23.31
C ARG A 106 -28.09 -6.85 22.43
N GLY A 107 -27.71 -6.58 21.18
CA GLY A 107 -28.40 -5.61 20.33
C GLY A 107 -27.99 -4.16 20.63
N ALA A 108 -28.80 -3.20 20.18
CA ALA A 108 -28.61 -1.79 20.54
C ALA A 108 -28.62 -1.64 22.06
N CYS A 109 -27.57 -1.03 22.61
CA CYS A 109 -27.40 -0.88 24.05
C CYS A 109 -26.81 0.50 24.37
N GLU A 110 -27.15 1.04 25.55
CA GLU A 110 -26.62 2.32 26.03
C GLU A 110 -25.07 2.32 26.13
N GLU A 111 -24.49 1.16 26.46
CA GLU A 111 -23.05 0.93 26.55
C GLU A 111 -22.33 1.12 25.20
N ALA A 112 -23.04 1.07 24.07
CA ALA A 112 -22.47 1.31 22.74
C ALA A 112 -21.84 2.71 22.61
N THR A 113 -22.34 3.69 23.38
CA THR A 113 -21.75 5.04 23.45
C THR A 113 -20.32 4.99 24.01
N ASN A 114 -20.11 4.23 25.09
CA ASN A 114 -18.80 4.10 25.71
C ASN A 114 -17.86 3.31 24.81
N MET A 115 -18.36 2.26 24.17
CA MET A 115 -17.61 1.48 23.18
C MET A 115 -17.12 2.32 22.00
N GLY A 116 -17.98 3.18 21.44
CA GLY A 116 -17.59 4.10 20.38
C GLY A 116 -16.56 5.14 20.82
N ARG A 117 -16.68 5.66 22.05
CA ARG A 117 -15.68 6.57 22.64
C ARG A 117 -14.33 5.91 22.89
N GLU A 118 -14.32 4.66 23.32
CA GLU A 118 -13.09 3.89 23.53
C GLU A 118 -12.36 3.59 22.21
N LEU A 119 -13.10 3.34 21.12
CA LEU A 119 -12.49 3.23 19.79
C LEU A 119 -11.92 4.59 19.33
N ALA A 120 -12.65 5.68 19.57
CA ALA A 120 -12.18 7.02 19.26
C ALA A 120 -10.93 7.41 20.06
N SER A 121 -10.83 7.02 21.33
CA SER A 121 -9.63 7.28 22.14
C SER A 121 -8.42 6.53 21.60
N ILE A 122 -8.59 5.26 21.19
CA ILE A 122 -7.52 4.51 20.53
C ILE A 122 -7.07 5.26 19.26
N ARG A 123 -7.98 5.73 18.41
CA ARG A 123 -7.57 6.50 17.23
C ARG A 123 -6.81 7.78 17.59
N ILE A 124 -7.26 8.52 18.60
CA ILE A 124 -6.60 9.76 19.05
C ILE A 124 -5.19 9.48 19.58
N ASP A 125 -5.03 8.43 20.39
CA ASP A 125 -3.75 8.05 20.98
C ASP A 125 -2.71 7.68 19.91
N TYR A 126 -3.16 7.06 18.81
CA TYR A 126 -2.32 6.66 17.68
C TYR A 126 -2.35 7.66 16.51
N SER A 127 -2.99 8.81 16.64
CA SER A 127 -3.12 9.84 15.60
C SER A 127 -1.79 10.24 14.93
N PRO A 128 -0.65 10.37 15.65
CA PRO A 128 0.64 10.69 15.03
C PRO A 128 1.20 9.59 14.12
N TRP A 129 0.68 8.38 14.22
CA TRP A 129 1.24 7.16 13.60
C TRP A 129 0.31 6.53 12.55
N ILE A 130 -0.84 7.15 12.30
CA ILE A 130 -1.81 6.73 11.29
C ILE A 130 -1.93 7.79 10.20
N SER A 131 -2.34 7.39 9.00
CA SER A 131 -2.61 8.36 7.94
C SER A 131 -3.92 9.11 8.19
N GLU A 132 -4.03 10.32 7.66
CA GLU A 132 -5.25 11.12 7.72
C GLU A 132 -6.43 10.37 7.06
N GLU A 133 -6.18 9.72 5.93
CA GLU A 133 -7.16 8.88 5.22
C GLU A 133 -7.70 7.73 6.10
N MET A 134 -6.83 7.04 6.86
CA MET A 134 -7.27 6.01 7.80
C MET A 134 -8.17 6.60 8.88
N SER A 135 -7.78 7.76 9.43
CA SER A 135 -8.56 8.42 10.47
C SER A 135 -9.95 8.82 9.98
N GLU A 136 -10.04 9.44 8.79
CA GLU A 136 -11.30 9.85 8.17
C GLU A 136 -12.26 8.68 7.93
N ASN A 137 -11.72 7.53 7.51
CA ASN A 137 -12.53 6.34 7.23
C ASN A 137 -13.02 5.62 8.49
N LEU A 138 -12.34 5.79 9.64
CA LEU A 138 -12.74 5.17 10.92
C LEU A 138 -13.77 6.00 11.69
N ILE A 139 -13.80 7.33 11.50
CA ILE A 139 -14.75 8.24 12.18
C ILE A 139 -16.22 7.80 12.01
N PRO A 140 -16.71 7.45 10.79
CA PRO A 140 -18.11 7.06 10.60
C PRO A 140 -18.52 5.84 11.43
N ILE A 141 -17.62 4.86 11.60
CA ILE A 141 -17.88 3.63 12.36
C ILE A 141 -18.08 3.98 13.84
N GLU A 142 -17.20 4.82 14.38
CA GLU A 142 -17.24 5.24 15.78
C GLU A 142 -18.44 6.14 16.08
N HIS A 143 -18.75 7.08 15.18
CA HIS A 143 -19.93 7.92 15.28
C HIS A 143 -21.21 7.09 15.23
N ALA A 144 -21.30 6.11 14.33
CA ALA A 144 -22.48 5.27 14.25
C ALA A 144 -22.72 4.46 15.55
N LEU A 145 -21.65 4.01 16.22
CA LEU A 145 -21.75 3.35 17.53
C LEU A 145 -22.22 4.32 18.64
N ILE A 146 -21.73 5.56 18.62
CA ILE A 146 -22.17 6.62 19.55
C ILE A 146 -23.64 6.98 19.32
N ASP A 147 -24.07 7.04 18.05
CA ASP A 147 -25.44 7.36 17.67
C ASP A 147 -26.42 6.25 18.07
N ILE A 148 -26.01 4.98 17.94
CA ILE A 148 -26.78 3.82 18.45
C ILE A 148 -26.95 3.93 19.96
N GLY A 149 -25.86 4.13 20.70
CA GLY A 149 -25.90 4.17 22.16
C GLY A 149 -26.66 5.38 22.71
N SER A 150 -26.54 6.55 22.07
CA SER A 150 -27.27 7.75 22.46
C SER A 150 -28.77 7.64 22.17
N SER A 151 -29.15 7.01 21.06
CA SER A 151 -30.56 6.74 20.73
C SER A 151 -31.19 5.78 21.73
N GLU A 152 -30.45 4.75 22.16
CA GLU A 152 -30.94 3.79 23.16
C GLU A 152 -31.01 4.41 24.57
N SER A 153 -30.01 5.19 24.97
CA SER A 153 -30.02 5.94 26.23
C SER A 153 -31.20 6.92 26.29
N LEU A 154 -31.51 7.58 25.17
CA LEU A 154 -32.68 8.45 25.05
C LEU A 154 -33.99 7.66 25.13
N ALA A 155 -34.06 6.46 24.55
CA ALA A 155 -35.22 5.58 24.67
C ALA A 155 -35.45 5.13 26.12
N GLU A 156 -34.39 4.77 26.84
CA GLU A 156 -34.47 4.37 28.25
C GLU A 156 -34.81 5.57 29.16
N ALA A 157 -34.24 6.75 28.90
CA ALA A 157 -34.54 7.96 29.67
C ALA A 157 -36.01 8.43 29.53
N LEU A 158 -36.66 8.11 28.41
CA LEU A 158 -38.08 8.40 28.15
C LEU A 158 -39.01 7.27 28.64
N ARG A 159 -38.46 6.22 29.28
CA ARG A 159 -39.24 5.09 29.79
C ARG A 159 -40.10 5.53 30.97
N GLY A 160 -41.42 5.56 30.75
CA GLY A 160 -42.42 5.90 31.78
C GLY A 160 -43.15 7.22 31.55
N ASP A 161 -42.71 8.06 30.61
CA ASP A 161 -43.43 9.26 30.20
C ASP A 161 -44.42 8.93 29.06
N ALA A 162 -45.68 8.69 29.43
CA ALA A 162 -46.75 8.36 28.50
C ALA A 162 -47.01 9.46 27.45
N SER A 163 -46.61 10.71 27.73
CA SER A 163 -46.80 11.84 26.80
C SER A 163 -45.78 11.82 25.64
N ARG A 164 -44.66 11.10 25.79
CA ARG A 164 -43.54 11.10 24.83
C ARG A 164 -43.24 9.74 24.21
N GLY A 165 -44.18 8.79 24.28
CA GLY A 165 -44.03 7.44 23.72
C GLY A 165 -43.64 7.42 22.24
N HIS A 166 -44.13 8.36 21.42
CA HIS A 166 -43.76 8.45 20.00
C HIS A 166 -42.27 8.74 19.76
N VAL A 167 -41.65 9.57 20.62
CA VAL A 167 -40.22 9.91 20.52
C VAL A 167 -39.35 8.72 20.91
N ARG A 168 -39.79 7.96 21.93
CA ARG A 168 -39.14 6.71 22.34
C ARG A 168 -39.15 5.68 21.21
N ASP A 169 -40.32 5.45 20.61
CA ASP A 169 -40.46 4.45 19.55
C ASP A 169 -39.64 4.84 18.31
N GLN A 170 -39.55 6.14 18.00
CA GLN A 170 -38.68 6.67 16.95
C GLN A 170 -37.18 6.47 17.28
N ALA A 171 -36.76 6.68 18.52
CA ALA A 171 -35.38 6.47 18.96
C ALA A 171 -34.96 4.99 18.88
N MET A 172 -35.82 4.07 19.33
CA MET A 172 -35.57 2.63 19.22
C MET A 172 -35.54 2.14 17.76
N GLN A 173 -36.41 2.67 16.90
CA GLN A 173 -36.38 2.37 15.47
C GLN A 173 -35.09 2.88 14.81
N ASN A 174 -34.63 4.08 15.17
CA ASN A 174 -33.38 4.63 14.67
C ASN A 174 -32.17 3.80 15.14
N ALA A 175 -32.11 3.42 16.42
CA ALA A 175 -31.03 2.57 16.94
C ALA A 175 -30.98 1.21 16.24
N SER A 176 -32.16 0.58 16.03
CA SER A 176 -32.27 -0.67 15.29
C SER A 176 -31.87 -0.52 13.81
N LYS A 177 -32.29 0.56 13.15
CA LYS A 177 -31.95 0.85 11.75
C LYS A 177 -30.46 1.14 11.55
N LEU A 178 -29.85 1.90 12.46
CA LEU A 178 -28.41 2.17 12.40
C LEU A 178 -27.61 0.88 12.65
N THR A 179 -28.07 0.05 13.58
CA THR A 179 -27.49 -1.27 13.81
C THR A 179 -27.63 -2.15 12.57
N SER A 180 -28.79 -2.17 11.92
CA SER A 180 -28.97 -2.94 10.68
C SER A 180 -28.14 -2.36 9.54
N GLU A 181 -28.05 -1.04 9.36
CA GLU A 181 -27.21 -0.40 8.33
C GLU A 181 -25.73 -0.77 8.50
N ILE A 182 -25.17 -0.68 9.71
CA ILE A 182 -23.78 -1.11 9.98
C ILE A 182 -23.59 -2.61 9.66
N LEU A 183 -24.64 -3.41 9.87
CA LEU A 183 -24.61 -4.86 9.66
C LEU A 183 -24.98 -5.30 8.22
N GLU A 184 -25.63 -4.45 7.42
CA GLU A 184 -26.23 -4.77 6.11
C GLU A 184 -25.61 -4.01 4.92
N GLN A 185 -24.67 -3.09 5.15
CA GLN A 185 -24.03 -2.29 4.09
C GLN A 185 -23.05 -3.08 3.20
N ARG A 186 -23.52 -4.22 2.63
CA ARG A 186 -23.25 -4.83 1.31
C ARG A 186 -23.63 -6.32 1.38
N GLU A 187 -24.91 -6.65 1.28
CA GLU A 187 -25.30 -8.00 0.89
C GLU A 187 -25.39 -8.10 -0.64
N GLY A 188 -24.50 -8.91 -1.21
CA GLY A 188 -24.85 -9.79 -2.33
C GLY A 188 -25.24 -11.14 -1.72
N GLU A 189 -26.39 -11.65 -2.15
CA GLU A 189 -27.11 -12.83 -1.63
C GLU A 189 -26.22 -14.03 -1.25
N GLY A 190 -26.48 -14.60 -0.07
CA GLY A 190 -25.86 -15.85 0.36
C GLY A 190 -26.33 -16.28 1.73
N GLU A 191 -27.41 -17.07 1.76
CA GLU A 191 -28.02 -17.65 2.95
C GLU A 191 -27.12 -18.75 3.56
N LEU A 192 -26.13 -18.33 4.35
CA LEU A 192 -25.35 -19.19 5.25
C LEU A 192 -25.06 -18.39 6.53
N ASP A 193 -25.66 -18.78 7.66
CA ASP A 193 -25.50 -18.17 9.00
C ASP A 193 -25.18 -16.66 8.96
N ALA A 194 -26.17 -15.86 8.56
CA ALA A 194 -26.06 -14.43 8.32
C ALA A 194 -25.36 -13.67 9.46
N LYS A 195 -25.41 -14.19 10.68
CA LYS A 195 -24.77 -13.60 11.86
C LYS A 195 -23.24 -13.70 11.83
N SER A 196 -22.69 -14.82 11.36
CA SER A 196 -21.25 -15.04 11.24
C SER A 196 -20.62 -14.35 10.03
N ILE A 197 -21.38 -14.20 8.93
CA ILE A 197 -20.93 -13.47 7.73
C ILE A 197 -20.84 -11.97 8.01
N LYS A 198 -21.86 -11.38 8.66
CA LYS A 198 -21.91 -9.94 8.98
C LYS A 198 -20.78 -9.49 9.92
N LYS A 199 -20.40 -10.33 10.90
CA LYS A 199 -19.25 -10.06 11.79
C LYS A 199 -17.91 -10.04 11.03
N LYS A 200 -17.72 -10.96 10.07
CA LYS A 200 -16.49 -11.02 9.26
C LYS A 200 -16.38 -9.80 8.34
N PHE A 201 -17.50 -9.30 7.83
CA PHE A 201 -17.52 -8.19 6.89
C PHE A 201 -17.04 -6.86 7.49
N VAL A 202 -17.55 -6.45 8.66
CA VAL A 202 -17.10 -5.22 9.33
C VAL A 202 -15.63 -5.31 9.73
N LEU A 203 -15.18 -6.52 10.10
CA LEU A 203 -13.78 -6.81 10.39
C LEU A 203 -12.89 -6.73 9.14
N GLU A 204 -13.37 -7.21 7.99
CA GLU A 204 -12.67 -7.10 6.70
C GLU A 204 -12.61 -5.66 6.21
N MET A 205 -13.69 -4.89 6.39
CA MET A 205 -13.72 -3.46 6.09
C MET A 205 -12.71 -2.68 6.93
N ALA A 206 -12.68 -2.92 8.24
CA ALA A 206 -11.69 -2.30 9.12
C ALA A 206 -10.26 -2.73 8.75
N ARG A 207 -10.05 -3.99 8.36
CA ARG A 207 -8.73 -4.47 7.89
C ARG A 207 -8.31 -3.85 6.56
N ASP A 208 -9.26 -3.52 5.69
CA ASP A 208 -8.99 -2.85 4.42
C ASP A 208 -8.68 -1.38 4.63
N ILE A 209 -9.46 -0.70 5.48
CA ILE A 209 -9.23 0.70 5.89
C ILE A 209 -7.87 0.85 6.57
N ILE A 210 -7.49 -0.12 7.41
CA ILE A 210 -6.22 -0.11 8.15
C ILE A 210 -5.05 -0.64 7.26
N ASP A 211 -5.31 -0.98 6.00
CA ASP A 211 -4.35 -1.49 5.02
C ASP A 211 -3.55 -2.74 5.47
N VAL A 212 -4.09 -3.50 6.41
CA VAL A 212 -3.51 -4.77 6.90
C VAL A 212 -3.36 -5.76 5.74
N ASN A 213 -4.23 -5.66 4.73
CA ASN A 213 -4.19 -6.46 3.52
C ASN A 213 -2.92 -6.23 2.68
N SER A 214 -2.41 -5.00 2.60
CA SER A 214 -1.17 -4.71 1.89
C SER A 214 0.05 -5.30 2.60
N PHE A 215 0.07 -5.27 3.94
CA PHE A 215 1.08 -5.99 4.72
C PHE A 215 1.05 -7.50 4.46
N PHE A 216 -0.13 -8.11 4.35
CA PHE A 216 -0.25 -9.53 3.97
C PHE A 216 0.24 -9.80 2.55
N LYS A 217 -0.01 -8.90 1.59
CA LYS A 217 0.50 -9.01 0.21
C LYS A 217 2.02 -8.94 0.18
N ILE A 218 2.62 -7.97 0.88
CA ILE A 218 4.08 -7.84 0.99
C ILE A 218 4.67 -9.09 1.63
N ARG A 219 4.07 -9.58 2.73
CA ARG A 219 4.51 -10.82 3.38
C ARG A 219 4.40 -12.03 2.46
N LYS A 220 3.30 -12.20 1.73
CA LYS A 220 3.13 -13.29 0.76
C LYS A 220 4.18 -13.21 -0.35
N PHE A 221 4.43 -12.02 -0.88
CA PHE A 221 5.45 -11.78 -1.89
C PHE A 221 6.86 -12.09 -1.38
N ALA A 222 7.18 -11.68 -0.15
CA ALA A 222 8.47 -11.99 0.48
C ALA A 222 8.65 -13.50 0.69
N ILE A 223 7.60 -14.19 1.16
CA ILE A 223 7.63 -15.65 1.34
C ILE A 223 7.74 -16.37 0.00
N SER A 224 6.98 -15.98 -1.03
CA SER A 224 7.07 -16.60 -2.35
C SER A 224 8.44 -16.39 -2.97
N SER A 225 9.00 -15.18 -2.86
CA SER A 225 10.35 -14.88 -3.35
C SER A 225 11.43 -15.68 -2.61
N ALA A 226 11.26 -15.91 -1.31
CA ALA A 226 12.15 -16.75 -0.52
C ALA A 226 12.03 -18.23 -0.89
N LEU A 227 10.81 -18.72 -1.17
CA LEU A 227 10.57 -20.08 -1.65
C LEU A 227 11.18 -20.30 -3.05
N ASP A 228 10.97 -19.36 -3.98
CA ASP A 228 11.56 -19.42 -5.33
C ASP A 228 13.10 -19.43 -5.26
N PHE A 229 13.68 -18.68 -4.31
CA PHE A 229 15.13 -18.68 -4.08
C PHE A 229 15.62 -20.03 -3.54
N ILE A 230 14.92 -20.63 -2.57
CA ILE A 230 15.23 -21.95 -2.01
C ILE A 230 15.15 -23.02 -3.10
N ASP A 231 14.06 -23.06 -3.87
CA ASP A 231 13.85 -24.01 -4.97
C ASP A 231 14.92 -23.88 -6.06
N SER A 232 15.35 -22.64 -6.37
CA SER A 232 16.45 -22.40 -7.32
C SER A 232 17.83 -22.80 -6.79
N SER A 233 17.99 -22.88 -5.46
CA SER A 233 19.22 -23.30 -4.79
C SER A 233 19.31 -24.82 -4.64
N GLU A 234 18.17 -25.51 -4.49
CA GLU A 234 18.08 -26.98 -4.45
C GLU A 234 18.15 -27.62 -5.85
N ALA A 235 17.90 -26.84 -6.92
CA ALA A 235 18.02 -27.29 -8.31
C ALA A 235 19.47 -27.27 -8.88
N LYS A 236 20.49 -27.00 -8.04
CA LYS A 236 21.92 -27.03 -8.38
C LYS A 236 22.65 -28.13 -7.62
#